data_AF-A0A2E9KRC8-F1
#
_entry.id   AF-A0A2E9KRC8-F1
#
_cell.length_a   1.000
_cell.length_b   1.000
_cell.length_c   1.000
_cell.angle_alpha   90.00
_cell.angle_beta   90.00
_cell.angle_gamma   90.00
#
_symmetry.space_group_name_H-M   'P 1'
#
loop_
_entity.id
_entity.type
_entity.pdbx_description
1 polymer ?
#
loop_
_entity_poly.entity_id
_entity_poly.type
_entity_poly.pdbx_seq_one_letter_code
_entity_poly.pdbx_strand_id
1 'polypeptide(L)'
;MEESLLILFVLMCKHAVADLAIQSFRKPSGKRQYFNKGLHWHSLDHGFLTFIVLLFWVSPLSALCYAIFDYVAHWHIDCAKANFNHKFNIKRLTPAFWRVQTFDQIAHYATYTFIVYLITDPIFDLAIYVLA
;
A
#
# COMPACT_ATOMS: atom_id res chain seq x y z
N MET A 1 -8.27 18.96 7.78
CA MET A 1 -8.26 19.05 6.29
C MET A 1 -6.86 19.23 5.75
N GLU A 2 -6.10 20.24 6.16
CA GLU A 2 -4.70 20.43 5.70
C GLU A 2 -3.79 19.25 6.07
N GLU A 3 -3.84 18.79 7.32
CA GLU A 3 -3.07 17.64 7.81
C GLU A 3 -3.39 16.34 7.05
N SER A 4 -4.66 16.08 6.79
CA SER A 4 -5.14 14.91 6.04
C SER A 4 -4.56 14.87 4.62
N LEU A 5 -4.45 16.03 3.96
CA LEU A 5 -3.84 16.15 2.63
C LEU A 5 -2.33 15.89 2.70
N LEU A 6 -1.65 16.37 3.74
CA LEU A 6 -0.23 16.11 3.93
C LEU A 6 0.05 14.61 4.17
N ILE A 7 -0.73 13.96 5.06
CA ILE A 7 -0.62 12.52 5.30
C ILE A 7 -0.81 11.74 3.99
N LEU A 8 -1.87 12.06 3.24
CA LEU A 8 -2.13 11.42 1.94
C LEU A 8 -0.95 11.61 0.98
N PHE A 9 -0.46 12.84 0.83
CA PHE A 9 0.67 13.15 -0.04
C PHE A 9 1.94 12.36 0.34
N VAL A 10 2.29 12.30 1.62
CA VAL A 10 3.46 11.54 2.08
C VAL A 10 3.28 10.03 1.88
N LEU A 11 2.08 9.48 2.10
CA LEU A 11 1.75 8.08 1.78
C LEU A 11 1.84 7.77 0.28
N MET A 12 1.52 8.74 -0.57
CA MET A 12 1.69 8.60 -2.02
C MET A 12 3.17 8.65 -2.42
N CYS A 13 3.95 9.55 -1.83
CA CYS A 13 5.40 9.61 -2.05
C CYS A 13 6.09 8.32 -1.58
N LYS A 14 5.76 7.80 -0.39
CA LYS A 14 6.37 6.55 0.09
C LYS A 14 6.00 5.38 -0.81
N HIS A 15 4.80 5.36 -1.38
CA HIS A 15 4.41 4.31 -2.32
C HIS A 15 5.33 4.32 -3.55
N ALA A 16 5.57 5.48 -4.15
CA ALA A 16 6.51 5.60 -5.26
C ALA A 16 7.93 5.16 -4.89
N VAL A 17 8.41 5.52 -3.69
CA VAL A 17 9.71 5.08 -3.17
C VAL A 17 9.76 3.54 -3.04
N ALA A 18 8.73 2.92 -2.47
CA ALA A 18 8.68 1.47 -2.32
C ALA A 18 8.65 0.74 -3.67
N ASP A 19 7.77 1.17 -4.59
CA ASP A 19 7.57 0.53 -5.90
C ASP A 19 8.74 0.73 -6.88
N LEU A 20 9.29 1.94 -6.91
CA LEU A 20 10.26 2.35 -7.93
C LEU A 20 11.68 2.30 -7.41
N ALA A 21 11.95 2.80 -6.20
CA ALA A 21 13.31 2.85 -5.66
C ALA A 21 13.66 1.54 -4.94
N ILE A 22 12.97 1.20 -3.85
CA ILE A 22 13.32 0.02 -3.02
C ILE A 22 13.21 -1.28 -3.81
N GLN A 23 12.11 -1.47 -4.55
CA GLN A 23 11.93 -2.66 -5.36
C GLN A 23 13.00 -2.82 -6.45
N SER A 24 13.60 -1.72 -6.94
CA SER A 24 14.63 -1.78 -8.01
C SER A 24 15.92 -2.47 -7.56
N PHE A 25 16.21 -2.50 -6.26
CA PHE A 25 17.39 -3.17 -5.71
C PHE A 25 17.23 -4.69 -5.58
N ARG A 26 16.05 -5.24 -5.91
CA ARG A 26 15.73 -6.66 -5.73
C ARG A 26 15.73 -7.41 -7.06
N LYS A 27 16.07 -8.70 -6.99
CA LYS A 27 15.86 -9.60 -8.13
C LYS A 27 14.35 -9.69 -8.42
N PRO A 28 13.92 -9.56 -9.69
CA PRO A 28 12.52 -9.69 -10.04
C PRO A 28 11.96 -11.04 -9.57
N SER A 29 10.89 -11.00 -8.78
CA SER A 29 10.16 -12.18 -8.32
C SER A 29 8.77 -12.22 -8.94
N GLY A 30 8.24 -13.42 -9.18
CA GLY A 30 6.85 -13.58 -9.58
C GLY A 30 5.90 -13.15 -8.46
N LYS A 31 4.81 -12.45 -8.80
CA LYS A 31 3.77 -12.00 -7.84
C LYS A 31 2.46 -12.81 -7.93
N ARG A 32 2.46 -13.93 -8.66
CA ARG A 32 1.24 -14.73 -8.92
C ARG A 32 0.83 -15.64 -7.78
N GLN A 33 1.80 -16.29 -7.15
CA GLN A 33 1.53 -17.23 -6.08
C GLN A 33 1.20 -16.43 -4.83
N TYR A 34 0.07 -16.75 -4.21
CA TYR A 34 -0.44 -16.02 -3.06
C TYR A 34 0.62 -15.91 -1.94
N PHE A 35 1.35 -16.99 -1.66
CA PHE A 35 2.43 -17.01 -0.66
C PHE A 35 3.83 -16.82 -1.23
N ASN A 36 3.98 -16.08 -2.34
CA ASN A 36 5.30 -15.81 -2.90
C ASN A 36 6.14 -14.93 -1.97
N LYS A 37 7.36 -15.36 -1.64
CA LYS A 37 8.26 -14.62 -0.75
C LYS A 37 8.51 -13.19 -1.22
N GLY A 38 8.77 -12.99 -2.52
CA GLY A 38 9.09 -11.67 -3.06
C GLY A 38 7.88 -10.73 -3.09
N LEU A 39 6.67 -11.27 -3.29
CA LEU A 39 5.43 -10.53 -3.11
C LEU A 39 5.28 -10.04 -1.66
N HIS A 40 5.42 -10.93 -0.69
CA HIS A 40 5.34 -10.56 0.72
C HIS A 40 6.43 -9.58 1.15
N TRP A 41 7.66 -9.75 0.70
CA TRP A 41 8.75 -8.80 0.97
C TRP A 41 8.44 -7.40 0.43
N HIS A 42 7.84 -7.32 -0.75
CA HIS A 42 7.45 -6.05 -1.32
C HIS A 42 6.27 -5.42 -0.55
N SER A 43 5.25 -6.20 -0.21
CA SER A 43 4.15 -5.72 0.63
C SER A 43 4.63 -5.28 2.02
N LEU A 44 5.65 -5.96 2.58
CA LEU A 44 6.25 -5.58 3.86
C LEU A 44 6.97 -4.24 3.79
N ASP A 45 7.61 -3.90 2.67
CA ASP A 45 8.21 -2.56 2.49
C ASP A 45 7.14 -1.48 2.62
N HIS A 46 5.98 -1.70 1.99
CA HIS A 46 4.86 -0.76 2.04
C HIS A 46 4.30 -0.62 3.45
N GLY A 47 4.02 -1.73 4.13
CA GLY A 47 3.53 -1.70 5.51
C GLY A 47 4.54 -1.05 6.46
N PHE A 48 5.82 -1.40 6.37
CA PHE A 48 6.87 -0.82 7.21
C PHE A 48 7.05 0.69 6.99
N LEU A 49 7.04 1.14 5.74
CA LEU A 49 7.09 2.58 5.45
C LEU A 49 5.82 3.31 5.88
N THR A 50 4.65 2.69 5.77
CA THR A 50 3.40 3.24 6.34
C THR A 50 3.51 3.41 7.85
N PHE A 51 4.05 2.42 8.55
CA PHE A 51 4.29 2.52 9.99
C PHE A 51 5.16 3.73 10.32
N ILE A 52 6.32 3.88 9.67
CA ILE A 52 7.24 5.00 9.90
C ILE A 52 6.57 6.34 9.61
N VAL A 53 5.85 6.45 8.49
CA VAL A 53 5.16 7.69 8.12
C VAL A 53 4.11 8.04 9.16
N LEU A 54 3.28 7.09 9.59
CA LEU A 54 2.15 7.40 10.46
C LEU A 54 2.53 7.67 11.92
N LEU A 55 3.73 7.28 12.36
CA LEU A 55 4.23 7.61 13.71
C LEU A 55 4.30 9.13 14.01
N PHE A 56 4.31 9.98 12.98
CA PHE A 56 4.31 11.43 13.16
C PHE A 56 2.92 12.03 13.40
N TRP A 57 1.84 11.25 13.23
CA TRP A 57 0.46 11.73 13.27
C TRP A 57 -0.46 10.94 14.22
N VAL A 58 -0.18 9.65 14.45
CA VAL A 58 -1.03 8.79 15.29
C VAL A 58 -0.21 8.01 16.31
N SER A 59 -0.89 7.40 17.29
CA SER A 59 -0.23 6.55 18.28
C SER A 59 0.51 5.36 17.64
N PRO A 60 1.58 4.82 18.26
CA PRO A 60 2.30 3.67 17.71
C PRO A 60 1.42 2.44 17.45
N LEU A 61 0.41 2.19 18.30
CA LEU A 61 -0.52 1.08 18.11
C LEU A 61 -1.39 1.30 16.87
N SER A 62 -1.94 2.51 16.68
CA SER A 62 -2.74 2.84 15.50
C SER A 62 -1.90 2.80 14.22
N ALA A 63 -0.68 3.36 14.25
CA ALA A 63 0.26 3.29 13.13
C ALA A 63 0.55 1.83 12.73
N LEU A 64 0.73 0.93 13.72
CA LEU A 64 0.94 -0.50 13.47
C LEU A 64 -0.29 -1.15 12.84
N CYS A 65 -1.50 -0.85 13.32
CA CYS A 65 -2.74 -1.35 12.74
C CYS A 65 -2.89 -0.93 11.27
N TYR A 66 -2.68 0.35 10.95
CA TYR A 66 -2.74 0.85 9.57
C TYR A 66 -1.62 0.29 8.69
N ALA A 67 -0.43 0.07 9.23
CA ALA A 67 0.67 -0.58 8.52
C ALA A 67 0.36 -2.03 8.16
N ILE A 68 -0.24 -2.80 9.07
CA ILE A 68 -0.71 -4.16 8.81
C ILE A 68 -1.80 -4.13 7.74
N PHE A 69 -2.74 -3.19 7.82
CA PHE A 69 -3.78 -3.03 6.82
C PHE A 69 -3.21 -2.73 5.43
N ASP A 70 -2.27 -1.79 5.30
CA ASP A 70 -1.59 -1.49 4.04
C ASP A 70 -0.85 -2.73 3.51
N TYR A 71 -0.07 -3.43 4.34
CA TYR A 71 0.58 -4.69 3.96
C TYR A 71 -0.42 -5.70 3.35
N VAL A 72 -1.55 -5.94 4.02
CA VAL A 72 -2.57 -6.88 3.56
C VAL A 72 -3.19 -6.41 2.24
N ALA A 73 -3.60 -5.14 2.15
CA ALA A 73 -4.19 -4.58 0.93
C ALA A 73 -3.21 -4.68 -0.24
N HIS A 74 -1.96 -4.27 -0.03
CA HIS A 74 -0.92 -4.27 -1.05
C HIS A 74 -0.68 -5.66 -1.61
N TRP A 75 -0.57 -6.64 -0.72
CA TRP A 75 -0.42 -8.05 -1.06
C TRP A 75 -1.53 -8.55 -1.98
N HIS A 76 -2.78 -8.27 -1.63
CA HIS A 76 -3.94 -8.74 -2.40
C HIS A 76 -4.02 -8.06 -3.77
N ILE A 77 -3.83 -6.74 -3.83
CA ILE A 77 -3.89 -5.95 -5.07
C ILE A 77 -2.84 -6.44 -6.06
N ASP A 78 -1.58 -6.59 -5.60
CA ASP A 78 -0.49 -7.02 -6.46
C ASP A 78 -0.67 -8.46 -6.96
N CYS A 79 -1.16 -9.35 -6.09
CA CYS A 79 -1.46 -10.73 -6.45
C CYS A 79 -2.58 -10.78 -7.50
N ALA A 80 -3.65 -10.00 -7.32
CA ALA A 80 -4.75 -9.91 -8.26
C ALA A 80 -4.29 -9.38 -9.62
N LYS A 81 -3.51 -8.29 -9.66
CA LYS A 81 -2.90 -7.77 -10.90
C LYS A 81 -2.06 -8.83 -11.59
N ALA A 82 -1.19 -9.51 -10.85
CA ALA A 82 -0.28 -10.51 -11.42
C ALA A 82 -1.05 -11.69 -12.03
N ASN A 83 -2.11 -12.16 -11.37
CA ASN A 83 -2.96 -13.22 -11.88
C ASN A 83 -3.83 -12.75 -13.05
N PHE A 84 -4.33 -11.52 -13.04
CA PHE A 84 -5.04 -10.92 -14.17
C PHE A 84 -4.15 -10.85 -15.41
N ASN A 85 -2.95 -10.27 -15.29
CA ASN A 85 -1.99 -10.19 -16.38
C ASN A 85 -1.65 -11.57 -16.94
N HIS A 86 -1.48 -12.57 -16.05
CA HIS A 86 -1.24 -13.94 -16.47
C HIS A 86 -2.43 -14.55 -17.22
N LYS A 87 -3.65 -14.42 -16.69
CA LYS A 87 -4.88 -14.99 -17.29
C LYS A 87 -5.12 -14.47 -18.71
N PHE A 88 -4.80 -13.20 -18.96
CA PHE A 88 -4.99 -12.55 -20.26
C PHE A 88 -3.69 -12.43 -21.09
N ASN A 89 -2.61 -13.12 -20.70
CA ASN A 89 -1.32 -13.11 -21.39
C ASN A 89 -0.76 -11.70 -21.67
N ILE A 90 -0.97 -10.77 -20.72
CA ILE A 90 -0.54 -9.38 -20.82
C ILE A 90 0.94 -9.30 -20.42
N LYS A 91 1.78 -8.87 -21.37
CA LYS A 91 3.24 -8.74 -21.17
C LYS A 91 3.62 -7.36 -20.64
N ARG A 92 4.63 -7.27 -19.78
CA ARG A 92 5.06 -6.05 -19.06
C ARG A 92 5.35 -4.83 -19.95
N LEU A 93 5.87 -5.03 -21.16
CA LEU A 93 6.23 -3.93 -22.08
C LEU A 93 5.12 -3.60 -23.09
N THR A 94 3.86 -3.87 -22.75
CA THR A 94 2.71 -3.62 -23.64
C THR A 94 1.83 -2.50 -23.11
N PRO A 95 1.10 -1.77 -23.98
CA PRO A 95 0.11 -0.78 -23.52
C PRO A 95 -0.96 -1.38 -22.60
N ALA A 96 -1.35 -2.64 -22.83
CA ALA A 96 -2.32 -3.34 -21.99
C ALA A 96 -1.82 -3.48 -20.55
N PHE A 97 -0.53 -3.79 -20.34
CA PHE A 97 0.06 -3.85 -19.00
C PHE A 97 -0.07 -2.52 -18.27
N TRP A 98 0.25 -1.40 -18.95
CA TRP A 98 0.19 -0.08 -18.33
C TRP A 98 -1.25 0.34 -17.98
N ARG A 99 -2.26 -0.08 -18.75
CA ARG A 99 -3.67 0.13 -18.37
C ARG A 99 -4.04 -0.64 -17.11
N VAL A 100 -3.60 -1.90 -16.98
CA VAL A 100 -3.81 -2.68 -15.76
C VAL A 100 -3.03 -2.07 -14.58
N GLN A 101 -1.80 -1.60 -14.84
CA GLN A 101 -0.99 -0.90 -13.84
C GLN A 101 -1.68 0.37 -13.36
N THR A 102 -2.42 1.09 -14.20
CA THR A 102 -3.22 2.25 -13.75
C THR A 102 -4.26 1.85 -12.70
N PHE A 103 -5.02 0.77 -12.91
CA PHE A 103 -6.00 0.30 -11.93
C PHE A 103 -5.35 -0.20 -10.64
N ASP A 104 -4.18 -0.84 -10.75
CA ASP A 104 -3.36 -1.23 -9.60
C ASP A 104 -2.95 -0.02 -8.76
N GLN A 105 -2.41 1.04 -9.39
CA GLN A 105 -2.05 2.27 -8.68
C GLN A 105 -3.28 2.94 -8.04
N ILE A 106 -4.40 3.03 -8.75
CA ILE A 106 -5.66 3.57 -8.20
C ILE A 106 -6.12 2.79 -6.97
N ALA A 107 -6.02 1.46 -6.98
CA ALA A 107 -6.40 0.64 -5.84
C ALA A 107 -5.53 0.94 -4.61
N HIS A 108 -4.21 1.08 -4.78
CA HIS A 108 -3.31 1.47 -3.69
C HIS A 108 -3.60 2.89 -3.19
N TYR A 109 -3.94 3.83 -4.08
CA TYR A 109 -4.30 5.20 -3.69
C TYR A 109 -5.63 5.25 -2.93
N ALA A 110 -6.57 4.38 -3.29
CA ALA A 110 -7.81 4.20 -2.54
C ALA A 110 -7.53 3.63 -1.14
N THR A 111 -6.59 2.70 -0.99
CA THR A 111 -6.14 2.21 0.33
C THR A 111 -5.61 3.36 1.20
N TYR A 112 -4.76 4.24 0.67
CA TYR A 112 -4.25 5.39 1.45
C TYR A 112 -5.32 6.41 1.76
N THR A 113 -6.22 6.69 0.82
CA THR A 113 -7.37 7.56 1.04
C THR A 113 -8.24 7.03 2.17
N PHE A 114 -8.46 5.71 2.21
CA PHE A 114 -9.22 5.06 3.27
C PHE A 114 -8.51 5.10 4.62
N ILE A 115 -7.19 4.85 4.66
CA ILE A 115 -6.40 5.01 5.90
C ILE A 115 -6.53 6.43 6.44
N VAL A 116 -6.36 7.45 5.58
CA VAL A 116 -6.49 8.86 5.98
C VAL A 116 -7.92 9.16 6.48
N TYR A 117 -8.94 8.66 5.79
CA TYR A 117 -10.33 8.77 6.23
C TYR A 117 -10.51 8.21 7.65
N LEU A 118 -10.01 7.00 7.92
CA LEU A 118 -10.09 6.37 9.25
C LEU A 118 -9.33 7.13 10.34
N ILE A 119 -8.24 7.81 10.00
CA ILE A 119 -7.49 8.66 10.94
C ILE A 119 -8.31 9.90 11.30
N THR A 120 -9.03 10.47 10.33
CA THR A 120 -9.74 11.75 10.50
C THR A 120 -11.18 11.61 10.98
N ASP A 121 -11.74 10.40 10.95
CA ASP A 121 -13.13 10.15 11.33
C ASP A 121 -13.27 10.13 12.87
N PRO A 122 -14.11 11.00 13.47
CA PRO A 122 -14.22 11.16 14.91
C PRO A 122 -14.61 9.88 15.67
N ILE A 123 -15.31 8.95 15.00
CA ILE A 123 -15.75 7.69 15.61
C ILE A 123 -14.55 6.78 15.87
N PHE A 124 -13.57 6.78 14.97
CA PHE A 124 -12.35 5.99 15.09
C PHE A 124 -11.29 6.67 15.92
N ASP A 125 -11.27 8.01 15.94
CA ASP A 125 -10.42 8.80 16.82
C ASP A 125 -10.74 8.52 18.31
N LEU A 126 -12.03 8.44 18.67
CA LEU A 126 -12.48 8.16 20.03
C LEU A 126 -12.10 6.74 20.52
N ALA A 127 -12.13 5.74 19.63
CA ALA A 127 -11.76 4.36 19.97
C ALA A 127 -10.27 4.22 20.31
N ILE A 128 -9.43 5.13 19.81
CA ILE A 128 -7.98 5.12 20.00
C ILE A 128 -7.59 5.85 21.30
N TYR A 129 -8.27 6.94 21.66
CA TYR A 129 -8.03 7.65 22.94
C TYR A 129 -8.50 6.87 24.17
N VAL A 130 -9.48 5.98 24.04
CA VAL A 130 -10.00 5.17 25.17
C VAL A 130 -9.10 3.95 25.47
N LEU A 131 -8.20 3.59 24.55
CA LEU A 131 -7.30 2.43 24.68
C LEU A 131 -5.82 2.80 24.89
N ALA A 132 -5.50 4.10 24.99
CA ALA A 132 -4.18 4.64 25.34
C ALA A 132 -4.16 5.14 26.79
#